data_AF-A0A2V5QUK7-F1
#
_entry.id   AF-A0A2V5QUK7-F1
#
_cell.length_a   1.000
_cell.length_b   1.000
_cell.length_c   1.000
_cell.angle_alpha   90.00
_cell.angle_beta   90.00
_cell.angle_gamma   90.00
#
_symmetry.space_group_name_H-M   'P 1'
#
loop_
_entity.id
_entity.type
_entity.pdbx_description
1 polymer ?
#
loop_
_entity_poly.entity_id
_entity_poly.type
_entity_poly.pdbx_seq_one_letter_code
_entity_poly.pdbx_strand_id
1 'polypeptide(L)'
;TKIRSVMQKCVWSLSTLGAVIGLAIATVTISPANSQATQNLQFDVFIDATTIYFSGTPGPNPGTTFIVTGYIYPGGTLAGNPQVAPPNPIGEWTCRGTFTRNATEERPEVFTIQEFYLPDDTTAIATEGIEHGLVGPDHRDMRATIGGTGIYQNVKGQNTEVRIGVNGTGLFNLSFTFTH
;
A
#
# COMPACT_ATOMS: atom_id res chain seq x y z
N THR A 1 -37.87 -32.68 -40.04
CA THR A 1 -38.55 -33.98 -39.79
C THR A 1 -39.08 -34.01 -38.36
N LYS A 2 -40.41 -34.13 -38.25
CA LYS A 2 -41.33 -34.40 -37.12
C LYS A 2 -40.92 -34.27 -35.63
N ILE A 3 -41.78 -33.50 -34.96
CA ILE A 3 -42.20 -33.44 -33.54
C ILE A 3 -42.64 -34.81 -32.97
N ARG A 4 -42.50 -35.00 -31.64
CA ARG A 4 -43.36 -35.73 -30.65
C ARG A 4 -42.45 -36.46 -29.62
N SER A 5 -42.77 -36.68 -28.35
CA SER A 5 -44.00 -36.67 -27.54
C SER A 5 -43.58 -36.73 -26.06
N VAL A 6 -44.22 -35.98 -25.15
CA VAL A 6 -45.17 -36.47 -24.13
C VAL A 6 -44.59 -37.39 -23.04
N MET A 7 -44.87 -36.96 -21.79
CA MET A 7 -44.94 -37.68 -20.52
C MET A 7 -45.08 -39.20 -20.58
N GLN A 8 -44.41 -39.93 -19.67
CA GLN A 8 -45.06 -40.69 -18.57
C GLN A 8 -44.08 -41.67 -17.91
N LYS A 9 -43.92 -41.46 -16.59
CA LYS A 9 -43.83 -42.45 -15.49
C LYS A 9 -43.41 -43.89 -15.84
N CYS A 10 -42.31 -44.35 -15.23
CA CYS A 10 -42.24 -45.69 -14.65
C CYS A 10 -41.31 -45.70 -13.43
N VAL A 11 -41.92 -45.87 -12.26
CA VAL A 11 -41.30 -46.16 -10.97
C VAL A 11 -41.32 -47.68 -10.81
N TRP A 12 -40.15 -48.34 -10.78
CA TRP A 12 -39.92 -49.70 -10.25
C TRP A 12 -38.44 -49.73 -9.80
N SER A 13 -38.10 -49.47 -8.53
CA SER A 13 -37.99 -50.42 -7.41
C SER A 13 -36.93 -51.53 -7.61
N LEU A 14 -35.77 -51.42 -6.95
CA LEU A 14 -35.25 -52.28 -5.86
C LEU A 14 -33.71 -52.29 -5.82
N SER A 15 -33.19 -51.64 -4.79
CA SER A 15 -32.02 -51.99 -3.96
C SER A 15 -31.09 -53.13 -4.41
N THR A 16 -29.81 -52.78 -4.58
CA THR A 16 -28.70 -53.63 -4.09
C THR A 16 -27.66 -52.79 -3.37
N LEU A 17 -27.42 -53.22 -2.13
CA LEU A 17 -26.40 -52.80 -1.18
C LEU A 17 -25.01 -52.76 -1.83
N GLY A 18 -24.32 -51.62 -1.75
CA GLY A 18 -22.93 -51.46 -2.12
C GLY A 18 -22.25 -50.51 -1.14
N ALA A 19 -21.49 -51.08 -0.22
CA ALA A 19 -20.73 -50.34 0.79
C ALA A 19 -19.53 -49.58 0.19
N VAL A 20 -19.02 -48.63 0.99
CA VAL A 20 -17.72 -47.93 0.89
C VAL A 20 -17.70 -46.83 -0.20
N ILE A 21 -17.43 -45.55 0.06
CA ILE A 21 -16.43 -44.89 0.89
C ILE A 21 -17.03 -43.56 1.39
N GLY A 22 -17.05 -43.33 2.71
CA GLY A 22 -17.29 -42.00 3.24
C GLY A 22 -16.09 -41.12 2.94
N LEU A 23 -16.16 -40.27 1.91
CA LEU A 23 -15.29 -39.11 1.84
C LEU A 23 -15.72 -38.17 2.95
N ALA A 24 -14.97 -38.16 4.05
CA ALA A 24 -14.96 -37.01 4.94
C ALA A 24 -14.37 -35.84 4.14
N ILE A 25 -15.23 -35.05 3.50
CA ILE A 25 -14.85 -33.74 2.99
C ILE A 25 -14.60 -32.91 4.23
N ALA A 26 -13.33 -32.77 4.63
CA ALA A 26 -12.95 -31.75 5.59
C ALA A 26 -13.25 -30.40 4.94
N THR A 27 -14.42 -29.85 5.23
CA THR A 27 -14.72 -28.45 4.92
C THR A 27 -13.75 -27.63 5.75
N VAL A 28 -12.68 -27.15 5.11
CA VAL A 28 -11.87 -26.06 5.66
C VAL A 28 -12.78 -24.84 5.64
N THR A 29 -13.51 -24.64 6.75
CA THR A 29 -14.09 -23.34 7.04
C THR A 29 -12.92 -22.41 7.27
N ILE A 30 -12.53 -21.69 6.22
CA ILE A 30 -11.71 -20.50 6.35
C ILE A 30 -12.60 -19.50 7.07
N SER A 31 -12.54 -19.49 8.39
CA SER A 31 -13.07 -18.39 9.17
C SER A 31 -12.36 -17.13 8.66
N PRO A 32 -13.05 -16.04 8.28
CA PRO A 32 -12.37 -14.78 8.09
C PRO A 32 -11.62 -14.51 9.39
N ALA A 33 -10.30 -14.26 9.25
CA ALA A 33 -9.49 -13.84 10.37
C ALA A 33 -10.24 -12.71 11.07
N ASN A 34 -10.45 -12.89 12.37
CA ASN A 34 -11.20 -12.00 13.24
C ASN A 34 -10.83 -10.56 12.89
N SER A 35 -11.76 -9.79 12.31
CA SER A 35 -11.57 -8.37 12.05
C SER A 35 -11.55 -7.69 13.43
N GLN A 36 -10.38 -7.67 14.05
CA GLN A 36 -10.10 -6.68 15.07
C GLN A 36 -10.31 -5.34 14.38
N ALA A 37 -11.25 -4.55 14.90
CA ALA A 37 -11.57 -3.21 14.42
C ALA A 37 -10.26 -2.49 14.08
N THR A 38 -9.98 -2.42 12.79
CA THR A 38 -8.68 -2.00 12.28
C THR A 38 -8.66 -0.50 12.48
N GLN A 39 -7.95 -0.03 13.50
CA GLN A 39 -7.61 1.39 13.54
C GLN A 39 -6.77 1.63 12.29
N ASN A 40 -7.29 2.40 11.34
CA ASN A 40 -6.53 2.84 10.18
C ASN A 40 -5.32 3.60 10.73
N LEU A 41 -4.15 2.99 10.63
CA LEU A 41 -2.91 3.63 11.05
C LEU A 41 -2.68 4.82 10.12
N GLN A 42 -2.46 6.00 10.69
CA GLN A 42 -2.27 7.22 9.93
C GLN A 42 -1.04 7.97 10.41
N PHE A 43 -0.20 8.35 9.45
CA PHE A 43 1.00 9.16 9.68
C PHE A 43 1.02 10.35 8.74
N ASP A 44 1.62 11.44 9.20
CA ASP A 44 2.04 12.51 8.32
C ASP A 44 3.57 12.52 8.23
N VAL A 45 4.10 12.83 7.05
CA VAL A 45 5.54 12.92 6.79
C VAL A 45 5.89 14.31 6.31
N PHE A 46 6.84 14.94 6.99
CA PHE A 46 7.51 16.15 6.52
C PHE A 46 8.76 15.72 5.76
N ILE A 47 8.77 15.82 4.43
CA ILE A 47 9.96 15.50 3.64
C ILE A 47 10.97 16.64 3.78
N ASP A 48 12.22 16.31 4.10
CA ASP A 48 13.31 17.26 4.16
C ASP A 48 14.11 17.26 2.85
N ALA A 49 13.83 18.23 1.99
CA ALA A 49 14.53 18.38 0.72
C ALA A 49 16.04 18.60 0.85
N THR A 50 16.54 19.05 2.01
CA THR A 50 17.98 19.23 2.21
C THR A 50 18.75 17.90 2.22
N THR A 51 18.03 16.79 2.36
CA THR A 51 18.58 15.44 2.40
C THR A 51 18.52 14.72 1.05
N ILE A 52 17.89 15.32 0.04
CA ILE A 52 17.71 14.65 -1.25
C ILE A 52 19.05 14.45 -1.94
N TYR A 53 19.28 13.21 -2.38
CA TYR A 53 20.44 12.83 -3.17
C TYR A 53 19.98 12.08 -4.42
N PHE A 54 20.49 12.51 -5.58
CA PHE A 54 20.26 11.84 -6.86
C PHE A 54 21.52 11.10 -7.30
N SER A 55 21.36 9.90 -7.85
CA SER A 55 22.42 9.25 -8.62
C SER A 55 22.22 9.51 -10.11
N GLY A 56 23.29 9.87 -10.81
CA GLY A 56 23.24 10.25 -12.23
C GLY A 56 22.83 11.70 -12.46
N THR A 57 22.38 12.00 -13.69
CA THR A 57 21.92 13.36 -14.03
C THR A 57 20.64 13.67 -13.26
N PRO A 58 20.64 14.73 -12.42
CA PRO A 58 19.48 15.11 -11.64
C PRO A 58 18.27 15.38 -12.54
N GLY A 59 17.11 15.00 -12.04
CA GLY A 59 15.84 15.17 -12.72
C GLY A 59 15.16 13.85 -13.06
N PRO A 60 13.90 13.93 -13.49
CA PRO A 60 13.04 12.80 -13.79
C PRO A 60 13.42 12.18 -15.14
N ASN A 61 14.65 11.68 -15.23
CA ASN A 61 15.15 10.92 -16.36
C ASN A 61 15.00 9.43 -16.01
N PRO A 62 14.47 8.57 -16.90
CA PRO A 62 14.37 7.15 -16.66
C PRO A 62 15.70 6.56 -16.20
N GLY A 63 15.68 5.82 -15.09
CA GLY A 63 16.84 5.20 -14.48
C GLY A 63 17.59 6.08 -13.48
N THR A 64 17.34 7.39 -13.41
CA THR A 64 17.84 8.23 -12.31
C THR A 64 17.22 7.74 -11.01
N THR A 65 18.05 7.52 -9.99
CA THR A 65 17.59 7.14 -8.66
C THR A 65 17.74 8.29 -7.69
N PHE A 66 16.95 8.27 -6.61
CA PHE A 66 17.12 9.17 -5.50
C PHE A 66 16.93 8.49 -4.16
N ILE A 67 17.46 9.13 -3.13
CA ILE A 67 17.10 8.91 -1.73
C ILE A 67 16.76 10.26 -1.11
N VAL A 68 15.75 10.28 -0.24
CA VAL A 68 15.37 11.45 0.55
C VAL A 68 14.83 10.97 1.88
N THR A 69 15.05 11.76 2.93
CA THR A 69 14.54 11.46 4.26
C THR A 69 13.57 12.53 4.75
N GLY A 70 12.91 12.23 5.86
CA GLY A 70 11.94 13.11 6.48
C GLY A 70 11.56 12.65 7.88
N TYR A 71 10.63 13.37 8.47
CA TYR A 71 10.20 13.16 9.84
C TYR A 71 8.75 12.68 9.87
N ILE A 72 8.48 11.66 10.69
CA ILE A 72 7.15 11.10 10.87
C ILE A 72 6.45 11.77 12.05
N TYR A 73 5.17 12.09 11.87
CA TYR A 73 4.29 12.62 12.90
C TYR A 73 3.00 11.81 12.97
N PRO A 74 2.27 11.87 14.10
CA PRO A 74 0.90 11.36 14.16
C PRO A 74 0.03 11.98 13.05
N GLY A 75 -0.87 11.20 12.46
CA GLY A 75 -1.79 11.69 11.43
C GLY A 75 -2.53 12.97 11.83
N GLY A 76 -2.58 13.94 10.91
CA GLY A 76 -3.19 15.26 11.11
C GLY A 76 -2.26 16.32 11.73
N THR A 77 -1.04 15.95 12.15
CA THR A 77 -0.07 16.93 12.69
C THR A 77 0.35 17.96 11.64
N LEU A 78 0.44 17.57 10.37
CA LEU A 78 0.83 18.48 9.28
C LEU A 78 -0.38 19.13 8.59
N ALA A 79 -1.56 19.07 9.22
CA ALA A 79 -2.74 19.79 8.75
C ALA A 79 -2.42 21.29 8.58
N GLY A 80 -2.81 21.86 7.44
CA GLY A 80 -2.49 23.25 7.10
C GLY A 80 -1.12 23.46 6.44
N ASN A 81 -0.40 22.38 6.12
CA ASN A 81 0.85 22.41 5.35
C ASN A 81 1.94 23.31 5.98
N PRO A 82 2.43 22.98 7.19
CA PRO A 82 3.44 23.78 7.86
C PRO A 82 4.71 23.89 7.01
N GLN A 83 5.29 25.08 6.97
CA GLN A 83 6.48 25.37 6.18
C GLN A 83 7.78 24.95 6.89
N VAL A 84 7.73 24.74 8.21
CA VAL A 84 8.84 24.27 9.03
C VAL A 84 8.41 22.99 9.73
N ALA A 85 9.33 22.03 9.88
CA ALA A 85 9.07 20.79 10.59
C ALA A 85 8.62 21.09 12.03
N PRO A 86 7.45 20.56 12.47
CA PRO A 86 7.04 20.68 13.87
C PRO A 86 8.03 19.99 14.82
N PRO A 87 8.08 20.39 16.10
CA PRO A 87 8.90 19.67 17.08
C PRO A 87 8.34 18.28 17.36
N ASN A 88 9.17 17.41 17.94
CA ASN A 88 8.80 16.08 18.47
C ASN A 88 8.26 15.10 17.40
N PRO A 89 9.05 14.76 16.36
CA PRO A 89 8.68 13.65 15.47
C PRO A 89 8.64 12.34 16.25
N ILE A 90 7.79 11.41 15.80
CA ILE A 90 7.65 10.06 16.38
C ILE A 90 8.54 9.03 15.67
N GLY A 91 9.27 9.45 14.64
CA GLY A 91 10.09 8.56 13.83
C GLY A 91 10.73 9.26 12.63
N GLU A 92 11.48 8.47 11.87
CA GLU A 92 12.15 8.88 10.65
C GLU A 92 11.57 8.14 9.45
N TRP A 93 11.52 8.82 8.31
CA TRP A 93 11.05 8.25 7.05
C TRP A 93 12.16 8.32 6.01
N THR A 94 12.31 7.27 5.23
CA THR A 94 13.22 7.23 4.08
C THR A 94 12.44 6.80 2.85
N CYS A 95 12.60 7.54 1.76
CA CYS A 95 12.14 7.15 0.43
C CYS A 95 13.32 6.94 -0.49
N ARG A 96 13.31 5.80 -1.20
CA ARG A 96 14.24 5.48 -2.27
C ARG A 96 13.44 5.26 -3.53
N GLY A 97 13.78 5.98 -4.58
CA GLY A 97 13.04 5.99 -5.82
C GLY A 97 13.91 5.77 -7.04
N THR A 98 13.30 5.23 -8.10
CA THR A 98 13.84 5.27 -9.46
C THR A 98 12.79 5.86 -10.38
N PHE A 99 13.14 6.90 -11.12
CA PHE A 99 12.27 7.43 -12.17
C PHE A 99 12.13 6.36 -13.26
N THR A 100 10.90 5.95 -13.54
CA THR A 100 10.61 4.94 -14.57
C THR A 100 10.20 5.58 -15.88
N ARG A 101 9.80 6.86 -15.85
CA ARG A 101 9.36 7.66 -17.00
C ARG A 101 9.90 9.08 -16.95
N ASN A 102 9.93 9.74 -18.10
CA ASN A 102 10.37 11.13 -18.21
C ASN A 102 9.33 12.11 -17.65
N ALA A 103 9.77 13.27 -17.14
CA ALA A 103 8.84 14.35 -16.76
C ALA A 103 7.94 14.85 -17.90
N THR A 104 8.40 14.73 -19.14
CA THR A 104 7.69 15.23 -20.32
C THR A 104 6.66 14.24 -20.85
N GLU A 105 6.61 13.01 -20.31
CA GLU A 105 5.57 12.05 -20.64
C GLU A 105 4.24 12.44 -20.00
N GLU A 106 3.13 11.98 -20.60
CA GLU A 106 1.77 12.19 -20.07
C GLU A 106 1.62 11.65 -18.63
N ARG A 107 2.43 10.66 -18.27
CA ARG A 107 2.47 10.04 -16.94
C ARG A 107 3.92 10.01 -16.46
N PRO A 108 4.43 11.07 -15.82
CA PRO A 108 5.72 10.98 -15.14
C PRO A 108 5.58 10.07 -13.92
N GLU A 109 6.41 9.03 -13.84
CA GLU A 109 6.30 8.01 -12.82
C GLU A 109 7.64 7.79 -12.14
N VAL A 110 7.59 7.63 -10.83
CA VAL A 110 8.68 7.09 -10.03
C VAL A 110 8.17 5.85 -9.32
N PHE A 111 8.99 4.81 -9.32
CA PHE A 111 8.76 3.65 -8.47
C PHE A 111 9.57 3.82 -7.19
N THR A 112 8.92 3.73 -6.04
CA THR A 112 9.56 3.99 -4.75
C THR A 112 9.32 2.88 -3.74
N ILE A 113 10.34 2.68 -2.90
CA ILE A 113 10.23 2.01 -1.62
C ILE A 113 10.31 3.08 -0.54
N GLN A 114 9.37 3.05 0.40
CA GLN A 114 9.34 3.95 1.54
C GLN A 114 9.34 3.17 2.84
N GLU A 115 10.23 3.58 3.75
CA GLU A 115 10.50 2.96 5.04
C GLU A 115 10.10 3.93 6.16
N PHE A 116 9.30 3.46 7.10
CA PHE A 116 8.80 4.23 8.24
C PHE A 116 9.38 3.65 9.53
N TYR A 117 10.34 4.32 10.15
CA TYR A 117 11.02 3.89 11.39
C TYR A 117 10.35 4.55 12.61
N LEU A 118 9.80 3.78 13.55
CA LEU A 118 8.91 4.26 14.62
C LEU A 118 9.27 3.71 16.02
N PRO A 119 10.26 4.28 16.73
CA PRO A 119 11.14 5.37 16.30
C PRO A 119 12.37 4.89 15.49
N ASP A 120 12.60 3.58 15.46
CA ASP A 120 13.79 2.95 14.86
C ASP A 120 13.43 1.68 14.06
N ASP A 121 14.44 0.91 13.67
CA ASP A 121 14.30 -0.30 12.85
C ASP A 121 13.71 -1.49 13.60
N THR A 122 13.61 -1.44 14.94
CA THR A 122 12.94 -2.47 15.73
C THR A 122 11.42 -2.41 15.56
N THR A 123 10.88 -1.27 15.15
CA THR A 123 9.45 -1.06 14.86
C THR A 123 9.31 -0.22 13.59
N ALA A 124 9.28 -0.88 12.44
CA ALA A 124 9.22 -0.22 11.14
C ALA A 124 8.14 -0.80 10.22
N ILE A 125 7.72 -0.02 9.23
CA ILE A 125 6.83 -0.44 8.13
C ILE A 125 7.51 -0.12 6.81
N ALA A 126 7.39 -1.02 5.84
CA ALA A 126 7.87 -0.78 4.48
C ALA A 126 6.70 -0.81 3.48
N THR A 127 6.75 0.11 2.52
CA THR A 127 5.77 0.20 1.43
C THR A 127 6.48 0.32 0.09
N GLU A 128 5.84 -0.17 -0.96
CA GLU A 128 6.37 -0.15 -2.32
C GLU A 128 5.24 0.22 -3.29
N GLY A 129 5.54 1.04 -4.29
CA GLY A 129 4.53 1.48 -5.24
C GLY A 129 5.00 2.48 -6.28
N ILE A 130 4.11 2.77 -7.21
CA ILE A 130 4.27 3.84 -8.21
C ILE A 130 3.72 5.13 -7.61
N GLU A 131 4.48 6.21 -7.71
CA GLU A 131 4.01 7.56 -7.44
C GLU A 131 3.82 8.26 -8.80
N HIS A 132 2.57 8.61 -9.10
CA HIS A 132 2.18 9.09 -10.43
C HIS A 132 2.45 10.58 -10.64
N GLY A 133 2.95 11.29 -9.63
CA GLY A 133 3.20 12.70 -9.82
C GLY A 133 3.74 13.40 -8.61
N LEU A 134 5.07 13.36 -8.43
CA LEU A 134 5.78 14.45 -7.75
C LEU A 134 5.49 15.83 -8.39
N VAL A 135 4.82 15.88 -9.56
CA VAL A 135 4.60 17.09 -10.38
C VAL A 135 3.13 17.45 -10.64
N GLY A 136 2.14 16.63 -10.23
CA GLY A 136 0.71 16.90 -10.46
C GLY A 136 0.02 17.66 -9.32
N PRO A 137 -1.12 18.34 -9.56
CA PRO A 137 -1.91 18.98 -8.50
C PRO A 137 -2.56 17.95 -7.54
N ASP A 138 -2.85 16.74 -8.03
CA ASP A 138 -3.50 15.67 -7.28
C ASP A 138 -2.55 14.50 -7.05
N HIS A 139 -1.57 14.66 -6.15
CA HIS A 139 -0.72 13.55 -5.72
C HIS A 139 -1.47 12.70 -4.70
N ARG A 140 -2.14 11.66 -5.21
CA ARG A 140 -2.85 10.65 -4.43
C ARG A 140 -2.55 9.27 -5.00
N ASP A 141 -1.69 8.54 -4.31
CA ASP A 141 -1.18 7.26 -4.77
C ASP A 141 -1.59 6.12 -3.84
N MET A 142 -1.95 4.98 -4.44
CA MET A 142 -2.19 3.74 -3.71
C MET A 142 -0.95 2.87 -3.78
N ARG A 143 -0.45 2.48 -2.61
CA ARG A 143 0.82 1.76 -2.45
C ARG A 143 0.59 0.43 -1.76
N ALA A 144 1.42 -0.56 -2.06
CA ALA A 144 1.42 -1.82 -1.34
C ALA A 144 2.17 -1.67 -0.02
N THR A 145 1.59 -2.14 1.07
CA THR A 145 2.31 -2.33 2.33
C THR A 145 2.90 -3.73 2.32
N ILE A 146 4.23 -3.82 2.24
CA ILE A 146 4.95 -5.06 1.93
C ILE A 146 5.46 -5.79 3.18
N GLY A 147 5.47 -5.13 4.34
CA GLY A 147 5.89 -5.73 5.59
C GLY A 147 6.29 -4.70 6.64
N GLY A 148 6.93 -5.20 7.69
CA GLY A 148 7.47 -4.39 8.76
C GLY A 148 8.33 -5.20 9.71
N THR A 149 8.75 -4.58 10.80
CA THR A 149 9.47 -5.20 11.92
C THR A 149 8.70 -4.95 13.23
N GLY A 150 9.09 -5.63 14.31
CA GLY A 150 8.48 -5.45 15.62
C GLY A 150 6.99 -5.73 15.64
N ILE A 151 6.20 -4.79 16.16
CA ILE A 151 4.74 -4.91 16.20
C ILE A 151 4.10 -4.97 14.80
N TYR A 152 4.83 -4.59 13.75
CA TYR A 152 4.37 -4.59 12.36
C TYR A 152 4.90 -5.76 11.53
N GLN A 153 5.57 -6.75 12.14
CA GLN A 153 6.25 -7.87 11.45
C GLN A 153 5.37 -8.70 10.50
N ASN A 154 4.04 -8.63 10.65
CA ASN A 154 3.07 -9.38 9.81
C ASN A 154 2.12 -8.46 9.04
N VAL A 155 2.34 -7.14 9.03
CA VAL A 155 1.46 -6.19 8.34
C VAL A 155 1.58 -6.36 6.83
N LYS A 156 0.44 -6.50 6.17
CA LYS A 156 0.27 -6.50 4.71
C LYS A 156 -1.02 -5.78 4.38
N GLY A 157 -1.07 -5.11 3.23
CA GLY A 157 -2.26 -4.40 2.80
C GLY A 157 -1.92 -3.30 1.81
N GLN A 158 -2.66 -2.21 1.89
CA GLN A 158 -2.46 -1.03 1.06
C GLN A 158 -2.33 0.21 1.94
N ASN A 159 -1.66 1.24 1.43
CA ASN A 159 -1.76 2.57 1.99
C ASN A 159 -2.06 3.60 0.91
N THR A 160 -2.84 4.61 1.27
CA THR A 160 -3.06 5.79 0.45
C THR A 160 -2.07 6.86 0.90
N GLU A 161 -1.21 7.29 -0.02
CA GLU A 161 -0.36 8.47 0.12
C GLU A 161 -1.08 9.68 -0.50
N VAL A 162 -1.13 10.79 0.22
CA VAL A 162 -1.75 12.03 -0.24
C VAL A 162 -0.82 13.20 0.04
N ARG A 163 -0.59 14.06 -0.95
CA ARG A 163 0.09 15.33 -0.74
C ARG A 163 -0.80 16.31 0.00
N ILE A 164 -0.29 16.82 1.12
CA ILE A 164 -0.87 17.93 1.87
C ILE A 164 -0.48 19.26 1.21
N GLY A 165 0.79 19.39 0.81
CA GLY A 165 1.29 20.57 0.12
C GLY A 165 2.81 20.57 -0.01
N VAL A 166 3.38 21.69 -0.46
CA VAL A 166 4.84 21.93 -0.52
C VAL A 166 5.26 22.66 0.75
N ASN A 167 6.28 22.16 1.43
CA ASN A 167 6.84 22.75 2.65
C ASN A 167 8.04 23.66 2.34
N GLY A 168 8.58 24.31 3.38
CA GLY A 168 9.62 25.33 3.23
C GLY A 168 10.99 24.79 2.78
N THR A 169 11.19 23.47 2.76
CA THR A 169 12.40 22.87 2.18
C THR A 169 12.32 22.74 0.66
N GLY A 170 11.11 22.82 0.08
CA GLY A 170 10.88 22.70 -1.36
C GLY A 170 10.37 21.33 -1.81
N LEU A 171 10.17 20.40 -0.88
CA LEU A 171 9.47 19.12 -1.11
C LEU A 171 8.14 19.07 -0.33
N PHE A 172 7.55 17.89 -0.21
CA PHE A 172 6.15 17.74 0.17
C PHE A 172 5.95 17.44 1.65
N ASN A 173 4.82 17.91 2.18
CA ASN A 173 4.18 17.27 3.31
C ASN A 173 3.20 16.22 2.78
N LEU A 174 3.26 15.01 3.31
CA LEU A 174 2.45 13.87 2.89
C LEU A 174 1.62 13.33 4.06
N SER A 175 0.46 12.75 3.76
CA SER A 175 -0.34 11.96 4.70
C SER A 175 -0.48 10.54 4.17
N PHE A 176 -0.27 9.56 5.03
CA PHE A 176 -0.34 8.15 4.75
C PHE A 176 -1.44 7.51 5.58
N THR A 177 -2.37 6.81 4.94
CA THR A 177 -3.42 6.03 5.61
C THR A 177 -3.29 4.57 5.24
N PHE A 178 -3.01 3.72 6.22
CA PHE A 178 -2.83 2.27 6.04
C PHE A 178 -4.13 1.52 6.25
N THR A 179 -4.39 0.55 5.38
CA THR A 179 -5.58 -0.31 5.35
C THR A 179 -5.18 -1.76 5.09
N HIS A 180 -5.92 -2.69 5.67
CA HIS A 180 -5.71 -4.14 5.53
C HIS A 180 -6.61 -4.74 4.45
#